data_AF-A0A4V2BQM2-F1
#
_entry.id   AF-A0A4V2BQM2-F1
#
_cell.length_a   1.000
_cell.length_b   1.000
_cell.length_c   1.000
_cell.angle_alpha   90.00
_cell.angle_beta   90.00
_cell.angle_gamma   90.00
#
_symmetry.space_group_name_H-M   'P 1'
#
loop_
_entity.id
_entity.type
_entity.pdbx_description
1 polymer ?
#
loop_
_entity_poly.entity_id
_entity_poly.type
_entity_poly.pdbx_seq_one_letter_code
_entity_poly.pdbx_strand_id
1 'polypeptide(L)'
;MVTGGYMLSNLELALIVILVLLLLSLLAFGLSKCCAKPDKILSGGELQKSYDRLKADYDRLVLEQKKIKGKHTGIDLNLTEMVELSDKLQSELLLLKTDYDRLRQQYIDLQKNNEDIKDHLKSKCEELISSCKQVFAETRESIIILFKLRVKQCEDKLVKPKLMGRNDLLMMLRSEMYNAQDGVLGILSGKRDILLKQVESVSSKLTCPTVSDLSEQCQGNVKVA
;
A
#
# COMPACT_ATOMS: atom_id res chain seq x y z
N MET A 1 16.71 -79.89 -95.27
CA MET A 1 17.72 -78.91 -95.73
C MET A 1 17.12 -78.12 -96.88
N VAL A 2 16.68 -76.89 -96.61
CA VAL A 2 16.37 -75.87 -97.63
C VAL A 2 16.89 -74.56 -97.04
N THR A 3 18.03 -74.12 -97.55
CA THR A 3 18.66 -72.84 -97.26
C THR A 3 17.93 -71.76 -98.06
N GLY A 4 17.03 -71.03 -97.41
CA GLY A 4 16.40 -69.83 -97.98
C GLY A 4 17.37 -68.66 -97.89
N GLY A 5 18.10 -68.40 -98.98
CA GLY A 5 18.92 -67.20 -99.13
C GLY A 5 18.04 -65.99 -99.39
N TYR A 6 18.02 -65.05 -98.46
CA TYR A 6 17.36 -63.75 -98.65
C TYR A 6 18.22 -62.88 -99.57
N MET A 7 17.78 -62.71 -100.83
CA MET A 7 18.30 -61.74 -101.78
C MET A 7 17.83 -60.34 -101.37
N LEU A 8 18.55 -59.71 -100.43
CA LEU A 8 18.38 -58.29 -100.11
C LEU A 8 18.74 -57.45 -101.34
N SER A 9 17.86 -56.52 -101.70
CA SER A 9 18.08 -55.61 -102.82
C SER A 9 19.25 -54.67 -102.51
N ASN A 10 20.01 -54.24 -103.54
CA ASN A 10 21.16 -53.33 -103.36
C ASN A 10 20.79 -52.04 -102.58
N LEU A 11 19.52 -51.62 -102.62
CA LEU A 11 19.01 -50.49 -101.86
C LEU A 11 18.93 -50.79 -100.36
N GLU A 12 18.47 -51.98 -99.96
CA GLU A 12 18.39 -52.39 -98.55
C GLU A 12 19.79 -52.57 -97.96
N LEU A 13 20.74 -53.10 -98.73
CA LEU A 13 22.12 -53.20 -98.29
C LEU A 13 22.75 -51.81 -98.06
N ALA A 14 22.51 -50.86 -98.95
CA ALA A 14 22.98 -49.49 -98.80
C ALA A 14 22.35 -48.79 -97.58
N LEU A 15 21.05 -49.01 -97.34
CA LEU A 15 20.35 -48.45 -96.18
C LEU A 15 20.89 -49.01 -94.86
N ILE A 16 21.18 -50.33 -94.81
CA ILE A 16 21.79 -50.98 -93.65
C ILE A 16 23.20 -50.42 -93.41
N VAL A 17 24.01 -50.25 -94.45
CA VAL A 17 25.37 -49.69 -94.33
C VAL A 17 25.32 -48.24 -93.79
N ILE A 18 24.39 -47.41 -94.30
CA ILE A 18 24.21 -46.04 -93.81
C ILE A 18 23.75 -46.04 -92.34
N LEU A 19 22.83 -46.92 -91.95
CA LEU A 19 22.35 -47.03 -90.57
C LEU A 19 23.47 -47.46 -89.62
N VAL A 20 24.31 -48.42 -90.03
CA VAL A 20 25.47 -48.89 -89.25
C VAL A 20 26.50 -47.76 -89.11
N LEU A 21 26.77 -46.99 -90.16
CA LEU A 21 27.68 -45.84 -90.08
C LEU A 21 27.14 -44.72 -89.18
N LEU A 22 25.84 -44.46 -89.20
CA LEU A 22 25.17 -43.51 -88.29
C LEU A 22 25.23 -43.99 -86.83
N LEU A 23 25.00 -45.27 -86.59
CA LEU A 23 25.12 -45.86 -85.26
C LEU A 23 26.56 -45.79 -84.75
N LEU A 24 27.56 -46.10 -85.59
CA LEU A 24 28.97 -46.00 -85.23
C LEU A 24 29.40 -44.55 -84.91
N SER A 25 28.90 -43.56 -85.66
CA SER A 25 29.21 -42.15 -85.42
C SER A 25 28.51 -41.61 -84.17
N LEU A 26 27.28 -42.05 -83.86
CA LEU A 26 26.61 -41.76 -82.58
C LEU A 26 27.33 -42.41 -81.40
N LEU A 27 27.84 -43.64 -81.57
CA LEU A 27 28.61 -44.34 -80.54
C LEU A 27 29.96 -43.66 -80.31
N ALA A 28 30.63 -43.22 -81.37
CA ALA A 28 31.86 -42.43 -81.27
C ALA A 28 31.62 -41.07 -80.60
N PHE A 29 30.50 -40.41 -80.89
CA PHE A 29 30.12 -39.15 -80.24
C PHE A 29 29.76 -39.34 -78.76
N GLY A 30 29.04 -40.40 -78.42
CA GLY A 30 28.72 -40.78 -77.04
C GLY A 30 29.97 -41.12 -76.23
N LEU A 31 30.90 -41.89 -76.81
CA LEU A 31 32.20 -42.19 -76.20
C LEU A 31 33.06 -40.93 -76.05
N SER A 32 33.07 -40.03 -77.04
CA SER A 32 33.80 -38.75 -76.96
C SER A 32 33.28 -37.86 -75.82
N LYS A 33 31.96 -37.81 -75.60
CA LYS A 33 31.34 -37.06 -74.49
C LYS A 33 31.48 -37.74 -73.12
N CYS A 34 31.49 -39.08 -73.06
CA CYS A 34 31.69 -39.81 -71.80
C CYS A 34 33.17 -39.88 -71.39
N CYS A 35 34.10 -39.76 -72.34
CA CYS A 35 35.54 -39.72 -72.09
C CYS A 35 36.11 -38.30 -71.99
N ALA A 36 35.26 -37.27 -71.97
CA ALA A 36 35.64 -35.94 -71.52
C ALA A 36 36.03 -36.04 -70.04
N LYS A 37 37.33 -36.23 -69.80
CA LYS A 37 37.93 -36.19 -68.46
C LYS A 37 37.41 -34.94 -67.75
N PRO A 38 36.93 -35.04 -66.49
CA PRO A 38 36.76 -33.86 -65.68
C PRO A 38 38.16 -33.26 -65.49
N ASP A 39 38.41 -32.12 -66.13
CA ASP A 39 39.71 -31.42 -66.16
C ASP A 39 40.16 -30.82 -64.81
N LYS A 40 39.67 -31.36 -63.68
CA LYS A 40 40.12 -31.01 -62.33
C LYS A 40 40.08 -32.23 -61.41
N ILE A 41 40.90 -33.23 -61.70
CA ILE A 41 41.37 -34.12 -60.63
C ILE A 41 42.37 -33.28 -59.83
N LEU A 42 41.91 -32.62 -58.76
CA LEU A 42 42.78 -32.02 -57.76
C LEU A 42 43.83 -33.07 -57.37
N SER A 43 45.10 -32.68 -57.42
CA SER A 43 46.19 -33.56 -57.00
C SER A 43 45.89 -34.08 -55.58
N GLY A 44 46.21 -35.34 -55.27
CA GLY A 44 45.86 -35.95 -53.97
C GLY A 44 46.28 -35.11 -52.75
N GLY A 45 47.31 -34.26 -52.89
CA GLY A 45 47.73 -33.29 -51.88
C GLY A 45 46.83 -32.06 -51.72
N GLU A 46 46.17 -31.56 -52.77
CA GLU A 46 45.22 -30.45 -52.66
C GLU A 46 43.87 -30.87 -52.07
N LEU A 47 43.43 -32.09 -52.41
CA LEU A 47 42.23 -32.67 -51.81
C LEU A 47 42.43 -32.92 -50.31
N GLN A 48 43.60 -33.42 -49.92
CA GLN A 48 43.97 -33.57 -48.51
C GLN A 48 43.97 -32.22 -47.76
N LYS A 49 44.58 -31.18 -48.34
CA LYS A 49 44.57 -29.82 -47.75
C LYS A 49 43.15 -29.25 -47.62
N SER A 50 42.27 -29.52 -48.58
CA SER A 50 40.87 -29.11 -48.49
C SER A 50 40.13 -29.84 -47.37
N TYR A 51 40.38 -31.13 -47.21
CA TYR A 51 39.82 -31.94 -46.13
C TYR A 51 40.31 -31.48 -44.75
N ASP A 52 41.61 -31.21 -44.60
CA ASP A 52 42.20 -30.73 -43.35
C ASP A 52 41.65 -29.34 -42.96
N ARG A 53 41.44 -28.44 -43.94
CA ARG A 53 40.77 -27.15 -43.69
C ARG A 53 39.32 -27.32 -43.26
N LEU A 54 38.56 -28.16 -43.97
CA LEU A 54 37.17 -28.42 -43.63
C LEU A 54 37.04 -29.03 -42.23
N LYS A 55 37.96 -29.92 -41.85
CA LYS A 55 38.03 -30.50 -40.51
C LYS A 55 38.33 -29.43 -39.45
N ALA A 56 39.29 -28.54 -39.71
CA ALA A 56 39.61 -27.45 -38.80
C ALA A 56 38.45 -26.46 -38.64
N ASP A 57 37.71 -26.16 -39.72
CA ASP A 57 36.52 -25.31 -39.69
C ASP A 57 35.37 -26.01 -38.93
N TYR A 58 35.20 -27.32 -39.12
CA TYR A 58 34.24 -28.13 -38.36
C TYR A 58 34.57 -28.12 -36.86
N ASP A 59 35.82 -28.38 -36.48
CA ASP A 59 36.27 -28.37 -35.09
C ASP A 59 36.07 -26.99 -34.45
N ARG A 60 36.32 -25.90 -35.20
CA ARG A 60 36.02 -24.52 -34.76
C ARG A 60 34.52 -24.30 -34.56
N LEU A 61 33.69 -24.73 -35.49
CA LEU A 61 32.23 -24.59 -35.41
C LEU A 61 31.67 -25.35 -34.20
N VAL A 62 32.17 -26.55 -33.92
CA VAL A 62 31.79 -27.34 -32.73
C VAL A 62 32.16 -26.60 -31.44
N LEU A 63 33.34 -25.97 -31.40
CA LEU A 63 33.77 -25.19 -30.23
C LEU A 63 32.88 -23.95 -30.02
N GLU A 64 32.54 -23.23 -31.10
CA GLU A 64 31.63 -22.09 -31.02
C GLU A 64 30.21 -22.51 -30.61
N GLN A 65 29.70 -23.62 -31.15
CA GLN A 65 28.41 -24.17 -30.75
C GLN A 65 28.39 -24.50 -29.24
N LYS A 66 29.46 -25.11 -28.72
CA LYS A 66 29.59 -25.40 -27.28
C LYS A 66 29.61 -24.11 -26.44
N LYS A 67 30.31 -23.07 -26.90
CA LYS A 67 30.34 -21.75 -26.24
C LYS A 67 28.98 -21.07 -26.25
N ILE A 68 28.27 -21.10 -27.38
CA ILE A 68 26.91 -20.54 -27.51
C ILE A 68 25.95 -21.29 -26.59
N LYS A 69 26.00 -22.63 -26.57
CA LYS A 69 25.16 -23.45 -25.68
C LYS A 69 25.40 -23.10 -24.21
N GLY A 70 26.66 -22.92 -23.80
CA GLY A 70 26.99 -22.49 -22.44
C GLY A 70 26.48 -21.07 -22.10
N LYS A 71 26.55 -20.13 -23.06
CA LYS A 71 25.94 -18.80 -22.90
C LYS A 71 24.42 -18.88 -22.77
N HIS A 72 23.77 -19.69 -23.59
CA HIS A 72 22.31 -19.86 -23.56
C HIS A 72 21.85 -20.40 -22.21
N THR A 73 22.52 -21.42 -21.67
CA THR A 73 22.19 -21.94 -20.33
C THR A 73 22.40 -20.90 -19.23
N GLY A 74 23.41 -20.03 -19.36
CA GLY A 74 23.61 -18.94 -18.40
C GLY A 74 22.52 -17.87 -18.49
N ILE A 75 22.03 -17.57 -19.70
CA ILE A 75 20.91 -16.65 -19.91
C ILE A 75 19.61 -17.23 -19.33
N ASP A 76 19.34 -18.52 -19.53
CA ASP A 76 18.13 -19.17 -19.01
C ASP A 76 18.09 -19.18 -17.47
N LEU A 77 19.25 -19.39 -16.84
CA LEU A 77 19.37 -19.33 -15.39
C LEU A 77 19.12 -17.90 -14.87
N ASN A 78 19.74 -16.89 -15.48
CA ASN A 78 19.52 -15.49 -15.13
C ASN A 78 18.06 -15.05 -15.35
N LEU A 79 17.41 -15.54 -16.42
CA LEU A 79 16.01 -15.25 -16.69
C LEU A 79 15.11 -15.84 -15.60
N THR A 80 15.41 -17.06 -15.16
CA THR A 80 14.69 -17.73 -14.07
C THR A 80 14.82 -16.93 -12.77
N GLU A 81 16.03 -16.50 -12.41
CA GLU A 81 16.27 -15.65 -11.24
C GLU A 81 15.53 -14.30 -11.33
N MET A 82 15.48 -13.68 -12.51
CA MET A 82 14.73 -12.44 -12.71
C MET A 82 13.23 -12.62 -12.57
N VAL A 83 12.67 -13.75 -13.05
CA VAL A 83 11.25 -14.07 -12.86
C VAL A 83 10.94 -14.22 -11.37
N GLU A 84 11.75 -14.99 -10.64
CA GLU A 84 11.56 -15.17 -9.19
C GLU A 84 11.66 -13.85 -8.42
N LEU A 85 12.59 -12.98 -8.79
CA LEU A 85 12.73 -11.66 -8.17
C LEU A 85 11.53 -10.76 -8.50
N SER A 86 11.02 -10.83 -9.72
CA SER A 86 9.83 -10.08 -10.12
C SER A 86 8.59 -10.52 -9.33
N ASP A 87 8.41 -11.83 -9.12
CA ASP A 87 7.29 -12.37 -8.35
C ASP A 87 7.37 -11.97 -6.87
N LYS A 88 8.58 -11.96 -6.30
CA LYS A 88 8.83 -11.47 -4.93
C LYS A 88 8.47 -9.99 -4.79
N LEU A 89 8.97 -9.14 -5.71
CA LEU A 89 8.67 -7.71 -5.69
C LEU A 89 7.17 -7.43 -5.87
N GLN A 90 6.49 -8.19 -6.73
CA GLN A 90 5.04 -8.06 -6.90
C GLN A 90 4.29 -8.41 -5.62
N SER A 91 4.73 -9.45 -4.91
CA SER A 91 4.16 -9.86 -3.62
C SER A 91 4.39 -8.80 -2.53
N GLU A 92 5.61 -8.27 -2.42
CA GLU A 92 5.94 -7.19 -1.49
C GLU A 92 5.15 -5.91 -1.78
N LEU A 93 4.95 -5.57 -3.06
CA LEU A 93 4.17 -4.40 -3.45
C LEU A 93 2.69 -4.54 -3.07
N LEU A 94 2.13 -5.75 -3.17
CA LEU A 94 0.76 -6.03 -2.71
C LEU A 94 0.63 -5.89 -1.18
N LEU A 95 1.61 -6.39 -0.43
CA LEU A 95 1.64 -6.24 1.03
C LEU A 95 1.75 -4.76 1.41
N LEU A 96 2.67 -4.02 0.81
CA LEU A 96 2.86 -2.60 1.06
C LEU A 96 1.59 -1.78 0.75
N LYS A 97 0.90 -2.11 -0.34
CA LYS A 97 -0.37 -1.48 -0.69
C LYS A 97 -1.45 -1.75 0.37
N THR A 98 -1.52 -2.98 0.84
CA THR A 98 -2.48 -3.38 1.89
C THR A 98 -2.19 -2.65 3.20
N ASP A 99 -0.92 -2.55 3.60
CA ASP A 99 -0.50 -1.81 4.78
C ASP A 99 -0.78 -0.31 4.66
N TYR A 100 -0.54 0.26 3.48
CA TYR A 100 -0.85 1.65 3.18
C TYR A 100 -2.35 1.93 3.32
N ASP A 101 -3.20 1.09 2.73
CA ASP A 101 -4.66 1.26 2.80
C ASP A 101 -5.16 1.14 4.25
N ARG A 102 -4.61 0.20 5.03
CA ARG A 102 -4.89 0.07 6.46
C ARG A 102 -4.50 1.33 7.24
N LEU A 103 -3.27 1.81 7.04
CA LEU A 103 -2.77 3.00 7.74
C LEU A 103 -3.58 4.25 7.37
N ARG A 104 -3.97 4.38 6.10
CA ARG A 104 -4.83 5.45 5.62
C ARG A 104 -6.18 5.43 6.31
N GLN A 105 -6.78 4.25 6.48
CA GLN A 105 -8.06 4.13 7.18
C GLN A 105 -7.92 4.50 8.67
N GLN A 106 -6.87 4.00 9.34
CA GLN A 106 -6.58 4.36 10.73
C GLN A 106 -6.39 5.88 10.92
N TYR A 107 -5.73 6.53 9.97
CA TYR A 107 -5.56 7.98 10.00
C TYR A 107 -6.90 8.72 9.86
N ILE A 108 -7.78 8.29 8.94
CA ILE A 108 -9.12 8.87 8.78
C ILE A 108 -9.95 8.71 10.06
N ASP A 109 -9.92 7.52 10.67
CA ASP A 109 -10.65 7.23 11.90
C ASP A 109 -10.12 8.07 13.06
N LEU A 110 -8.79 8.23 13.17
CA LEU A 110 -8.16 9.08 14.18
C LEU A 110 -8.54 10.56 14.00
N GLN A 111 -8.55 11.05 12.75
CA GLN A 111 -8.95 12.42 12.44
C GLN A 111 -10.40 12.68 12.86
N LYS A 112 -11.31 11.75 12.53
CA LYS A 112 -12.71 11.84 12.94
C LYS A 112 -12.86 11.83 14.46
N ASN A 113 -12.19 10.90 15.15
CA ASN A 113 -12.23 10.83 16.62
C ASN A 113 -11.73 12.13 17.27
N ASN A 114 -10.70 12.77 16.69
CA ASN A 114 -10.18 14.03 17.19
C ASN A 114 -11.18 15.19 17.01
N GLU A 115 -11.90 15.24 15.88
CA GLU A 115 -12.98 16.20 15.66
C GLU A 115 -14.12 15.98 16.65
N ASP A 116 -14.56 14.73 16.85
CA ASP A 116 -15.60 14.37 17.81
C ASP A 116 -15.22 14.75 19.25
N ILE A 117 -13.98 14.49 19.66
CA ILE A 117 -13.45 14.88 20.98
C ILE A 117 -13.45 16.41 21.14
N LYS A 118 -13.03 17.15 20.10
CA LYS A 118 -12.99 18.61 20.11
C LYS A 118 -14.39 19.20 20.28
N ASP A 119 -15.37 18.69 19.54
CA ASP A 119 -16.75 19.17 19.62
C ASP A 119 -17.39 18.81 20.96
N HIS A 120 -17.13 17.60 21.48
CA HIS A 120 -17.57 17.20 22.81
C HIS A 120 -16.98 18.08 23.92
N LEU A 121 -15.67 18.36 23.88
CA LEU A 121 -15.00 19.27 24.80
C LEU A 121 -15.60 20.68 24.75
N LYS A 122 -15.82 21.21 23.54
CA LYS A 122 -16.42 22.53 23.35
C LYS A 122 -17.82 22.59 23.96
N SER A 123 -18.67 21.62 23.66
CA SER A 123 -20.03 21.52 24.21
C SER A 123 -20.02 21.48 25.74
N LYS A 124 -19.13 20.67 26.35
CA LYS A 124 -19.01 20.57 27.81
C LYS A 124 -18.50 21.85 28.46
N CYS A 125 -17.57 22.55 27.82
CA CYS A 125 -17.13 23.88 28.26
C CYS A 125 -18.28 24.90 28.23
N GLU A 126 -19.09 24.91 27.17
CA GLU A 126 -20.27 25.78 27.06
C GLU A 126 -21.32 25.47 28.14
N GLU A 127 -21.59 24.18 28.41
CA GLU A 127 -22.46 23.74 29.52
C GLU A 127 -21.94 24.25 30.87
N LEU A 128 -20.64 24.10 31.14
CA LEU A 128 -20.03 24.54 32.39
C LEU A 128 -20.10 26.06 32.56
N ILE A 129 -19.81 26.82 31.49
CA ILE A 129 -19.93 28.29 31.49
C ILE A 129 -21.37 28.72 31.78
N SER A 130 -22.35 28.09 31.13
CA SER A 130 -23.77 28.37 31.36
C SER A 130 -24.16 28.12 32.81
N SER A 131 -23.73 26.97 33.36
CA SER A 131 -24.00 26.62 34.75
C SER A 131 -23.36 27.58 35.74
N CYS A 132 -22.09 27.98 35.51
CA CYS A 132 -21.42 29.00 36.32
C CYS A 132 -22.21 30.32 36.32
N LYS A 133 -22.64 30.79 35.14
CA LYS A 133 -23.46 32.02 35.04
C LYS A 133 -24.76 31.91 35.85
N GLN A 134 -25.43 30.77 35.79
CA GLN A 134 -26.65 30.53 36.57
C GLN A 134 -26.37 30.57 38.07
N VAL A 135 -25.33 29.85 38.54
CA VAL A 135 -24.95 29.86 39.96
C VAL A 135 -24.62 31.27 40.44
N PHE A 136 -23.90 32.07 39.65
CA PHE A 136 -23.61 33.47 39.99
C PHE A 136 -24.87 34.32 40.08
N ALA A 137 -25.80 34.17 39.14
CA ALA A 137 -27.08 34.89 39.15
C ALA A 137 -27.91 34.54 40.40
N GLU A 138 -28.04 33.25 40.71
CA GLU A 138 -28.76 32.77 41.89
C GLU A 138 -28.10 33.21 43.21
N THR A 139 -26.76 33.22 43.25
CA THR A 139 -25.98 33.69 44.40
C THR A 139 -26.23 35.17 44.64
N ARG A 140 -26.18 35.98 43.58
CA ARG A 140 -26.47 37.42 43.64
C ARG A 140 -27.88 37.66 44.17
N GLU A 141 -28.88 36.96 43.66
CA GLU A 141 -30.26 37.13 44.10
C GLU A 141 -30.45 36.71 45.56
N SER A 142 -29.85 35.59 45.97
CA SER A 142 -29.89 35.11 47.36
C SER A 142 -29.28 36.11 48.34
N ILE A 143 -28.17 36.75 47.96
CA ILE A 143 -27.52 37.80 48.76
C ILE A 143 -28.43 39.03 48.87
N ILE A 144 -29.06 39.47 47.78
CA ILE A 144 -30.01 40.60 47.79
C ILE A 144 -31.18 40.32 48.74
N ILE A 145 -31.77 39.13 48.66
CA ILE A 145 -32.87 38.71 49.54
C ILE A 145 -32.42 38.70 51.00
N LEU A 146 -31.24 38.14 51.30
CA LEU A 146 -30.68 38.12 52.65
C LEU A 146 -30.54 39.54 53.21
N PHE A 147 -29.97 40.47 52.45
CA PHE A 147 -29.83 41.86 52.90
C PHE A 147 -31.17 42.52 53.15
N LYS A 148 -32.16 42.36 52.25
CA LYS A 148 -33.52 42.89 52.46
C LYS A 148 -34.16 42.36 53.74
N LEU A 149 -34.02 41.07 54.03
CA LEU A 149 -34.52 40.46 55.26
C LEU A 149 -33.84 41.02 56.51
N ARG A 150 -32.52 41.20 56.49
CA ARG A 150 -31.76 41.74 57.63
C ARG A 150 -32.07 43.22 57.89
N VAL A 151 -32.23 44.03 56.83
CA VAL A 151 -32.66 45.43 56.96
C VAL A 151 -34.03 45.49 57.63
N LYS A 152 -35.00 44.70 57.17
CA LYS A 152 -36.34 44.63 57.77
C LYS A 152 -36.29 44.19 59.25
N GLN A 153 -35.46 43.20 59.58
CA GLN A 153 -35.28 42.76 60.97
C GLN A 153 -34.68 43.85 61.86
N CYS A 154 -33.73 44.64 61.35
CA CYS A 154 -33.20 45.82 62.05
C CYS A 154 -34.31 46.86 62.29
N GLU A 155 -35.09 47.20 61.26
CA GLU A 155 -36.21 48.14 61.36
C GLU A 155 -37.23 47.68 62.42
N ASP A 156 -37.66 46.42 62.36
CA ASP A 156 -38.60 45.83 63.32
C ASP A 156 -38.07 45.85 64.77
N LYS A 157 -36.74 45.69 64.97
CA LYS A 157 -36.11 45.78 66.28
C LYS A 157 -36.02 47.21 66.80
N LEU A 158 -35.84 48.19 65.91
CA LEU A 158 -35.76 49.62 66.24
C LEU A 158 -37.12 50.21 66.63
N VAL A 159 -38.22 49.69 66.07
CA VAL A 159 -39.58 50.17 66.35
C VAL A 159 -40.09 49.74 67.74
N LYS A 160 -39.43 48.80 68.43
CA LYS A 160 -39.86 48.37 69.77
C LYS A 160 -39.62 49.49 70.81
N PRO A 161 -40.63 49.90 71.60
CA PRO A 161 -40.63 51.12 72.41
C PRO A 161 -39.78 51.08 73.70
N LYS A 162 -38.73 50.26 73.76
CA LYS A 162 -37.75 50.35 74.84
C LYS A 162 -36.71 51.41 74.48
N LEU A 163 -36.47 52.36 75.39
CA LEU A 163 -35.30 53.24 75.37
C LEU A 163 -34.04 52.37 75.31
N MET A 164 -33.59 52.00 74.10
CA MET A 164 -32.30 51.36 73.90
C MET A 164 -31.23 52.43 74.14
N GLY A 165 -30.33 52.16 75.09
CA GLY A 165 -29.15 52.99 75.25
C GLY A 165 -28.26 52.88 74.00
N ARG A 166 -27.35 53.84 73.83
CA ARG A 166 -26.37 53.83 72.72
C ARG A 166 -25.60 52.51 72.61
N ASN A 167 -25.26 51.90 73.74
CA ASN A 167 -24.57 50.61 73.77
C ASN A 167 -25.45 49.44 73.29
N ASP A 168 -26.75 49.44 73.63
CA ASP A 168 -27.68 48.40 73.20
C ASP A 168 -27.88 48.43 71.68
N LEU A 169 -28.01 49.65 71.13
CA LEU A 169 -28.05 49.89 69.68
C LEU A 169 -26.78 49.38 68.98
N LEU A 170 -25.61 49.69 69.52
CA LEU A 170 -24.32 49.22 69.01
C LEU A 170 -24.22 47.69 69.02
N MET A 171 -24.63 47.06 70.12
CA MET A 171 -24.62 45.60 70.24
C MET A 171 -25.60 44.93 69.28
N MET A 172 -26.80 45.50 69.11
CA MET A 172 -27.81 45.02 68.16
C MET A 172 -27.31 45.11 66.71
N LEU A 173 -26.77 46.27 66.31
CA LEU A 173 -26.19 46.46 64.97
C LEU A 173 -25.02 45.49 64.72
N ARG A 174 -24.12 45.34 65.69
CA ARG A 174 -23.00 44.40 65.59
C ARG A 174 -23.49 42.96 65.44
N SER A 175 -24.51 42.54 66.19
CA SER A 175 -25.10 41.21 66.06
C SER A 175 -25.72 40.98 64.68
N GLU A 176 -26.43 41.97 64.11
CA GLU A 176 -27.02 41.82 62.78
C GLU A 176 -25.97 41.81 61.67
N MET A 177 -24.89 42.57 61.81
CA MET A 177 -23.75 42.48 60.91
C MET A 177 -23.12 41.08 60.91
N TYR A 178 -22.90 40.47 62.09
CA TYR A 178 -22.40 39.10 62.17
C TYR A 178 -23.37 38.10 61.55
N ASN A 179 -24.67 38.23 61.81
CA ASN A 179 -25.69 37.36 61.23
C ASN A 179 -25.79 37.49 59.70
N ALA A 180 -25.57 38.69 59.16
CA ALA A 180 -25.50 38.92 57.72
C ALA A 180 -24.23 38.30 57.12
N GLN A 181 -23.08 38.49 57.77
CA GLN A 181 -21.81 37.90 57.35
C GLN A 181 -21.89 36.37 57.30
N ASP A 182 -22.42 35.74 58.36
CA ASP A 182 -22.59 34.29 58.43
C ASP A 182 -23.56 33.77 57.36
N GLY A 183 -24.67 34.48 57.14
CA GLY A 183 -25.61 34.16 56.05
C GLY A 183 -24.98 34.22 54.66
N VAL A 184 -24.14 35.25 54.39
CA VAL A 184 -23.40 35.35 53.13
C VAL A 184 -22.41 34.19 52.96
N LEU A 185 -21.66 33.86 54.02
CA LEU A 185 -20.72 32.73 54.01
C LEU A 185 -21.45 31.40 53.76
N GLY A 186 -22.61 31.18 54.37
CA GLY A 186 -23.44 30.00 54.15
C GLY A 186 -23.90 29.87 52.69
N ILE A 187 -24.38 30.97 52.09
CA ILE A 187 -24.78 31.00 50.67
C ILE A 187 -23.58 30.67 49.77
N LEU A 188 -22.43 31.32 49.99
CA LEU A 188 -21.23 31.11 49.19
C LEU A 188 -20.70 29.67 49.30
N SER A 189 -20.69 29.10 50.52
CA SER A 189 -20.27 27.72 50.73
C SER A 189 -21.18 26.74 50.00
N GLY A 190 -22.51 26.89 50.13
CA GLY A 190 -23.45 25.99 49.46
C GLY A 190 -23.36 26.06 47.93
N LYS A 191 -23.17 27.26 47.37
CA LYS A 191 -23.02 27.45 45.91
C LYS A 191 -21.68 26.96 45.39
N ARG A 192 -20.59 27.09 46.17
CA ARG A 192 -19.29 26.48 45.86
C ARG A 192 -19.40 24.96 45.73
N ASP A 193 -20.10 24.30 46.65
CA ASP A 193 -20.19 22.83 46.64
C ASP A 193 -21.00 22.32 45.42
N ILE A 194 -21.99 23.09 44.95
CA ILE A 194 -22.71 22.80 43.70
C ILE A 194 -21.77 22.91 42.49
N LEU A 195 -20.98 23.99 42.41
CA LEU A 195 -20.01 24.17 41.32
C LEU A 195 -18.95 23.06 41.32
N LEU A 196 -18.46 22.67 42.49
CA LEU A 196 -17.46 21.62 42.61
C LEU A 196 -17.97 20.29 42.05
N LYS A 197 -19.19 19.89 42.41
CA LYS A 197 -19.84 18.67 41.87
C LYS A 197 -20.03 18.73 40.35
N GLN A 198 -20.33 19.91 39.81
CA GLN A 198 -20.47 20.08 38.36
C GLN A 198 -19.12 19.98 37.65
N VAL A 199 -18.07 20.58 38.21
CA VAL A 199 -16.70 20.45 37.70
C VAL A 199 -16.23 19.00 37.74
N GLU A 200 -16.47 18.27 38.84
CA GLU A 200 -16.15 16.85 38.97
C GLU A 200 -16.93 15.98 37.96
N SER A 201 -18.21 16.27 37.74
CA SER A 201 -19.04 15.59 36.73
C SER A 201 -18.54 15.82 35.31
N VAL A 202 -18.08 17.04 34.99
CA VAL A 202 -17.46 17.32 33.68
C VAL A 202 -16.10 16.63 33.59
N SER A 203 -15.25 16.72 34.63
CA SER A 203 -13.92 16.13 34.65
C SER A 203 -13.95 14.61 34.48
N SER A 204 -14.85 13.91 35.19
CA SER A 204 -14.99 12.45 35.10
C SER A 204 -15.49 11.97 33.74
N LYS A 205 -16.25 12.81 33.02
CA LYS A 205 -16.69 12.52 31.65
C LYS A 205 -15.65 12.88 30.59
N LEU A 206 -14.67 13.73 30.92
CA LEU A 206 -13.56 14.09 30.04
C LEU A 206 -12.39 13.12 30.15
N THR A 207 -12.26 12.42 31.27
CA THR A 207 -11.43 11.22 31.36
C THR A 207 -12.09 10.08 30.59
N CYS A 208 -11.99 10.13 29.25
CA CYS A 208 -12.23 8.96 28.40
C CYS A 208 -11.01 8.02 28.45
N PRO A 209 -11.22 6.72 28.15
CA PRO A 209 -10.26 5.66 28.45
C PRO A 209 -8.92 5.96 27.80
N THR A 210 -7.88 5.67 28.56
CA THR A 210 -6.49 5.74 28.14
C THR A 210 -6.34 5.16 26.73
N VAL A 211 -5.44 5.78 25.97
CA VAL A 211 -4.91 5.33 24.67
C VAL A 211 -4.47 3.85 24.66
N SER A 212 -4.41 3.19 25.84
CA SER A 212 -4.29 1.75 26.04
C SER A 212 -5.32 0.91 25.25
N ASP A 213 -6.57 1.38 25.12
CA ASP A 213 -7.62 0.55 24.50
C ASP A 213 -7.50 0.54 22.96
N LEU A 214 -6.87 1.57 22.39
CA LEU A 214 -6.50 1.61 20.96
C LEU A 214 -5.20 0.82 20.67
N SER A 215 -4.35 0.63 21.68
CA SER A 215 -3.11 -0.17 21.58
C SER A 215 -3.40 -1.67 21.48
N GLU A 216 -4.37 -2.19 22.23
CA GLU A 216 -4.72 -3.63 22.16
C GLU A 216 -5.36 -4.01 20.82
N GLN A 217 -6.09 -3.09 20.18
CA GLN A 217 -6.68 -3.35 18.87
C GLN A 217 -5.64 -3.37 17.73
N CYS A 218 -4.46 -2.76 17.94
CA CYS A 218 -3.35 -2.81 16.99
C CYS A 218 -2.43 -4.03 17.18
N GLN A 219 -2.41 -4.64 18.38
CA GLN A 219 -1.58 -5.83 18.66
C GLN A 219 -2.28 -7.16 18.29
N GLY A 220 -3.61 -7.20 18.16
CA GLY A 220 -4.36 -8.43 17.89
C GLY A 220 -4.18 -9.06 16.49
N ASN A 221 -3.68 -8.33 15.49
CA ASN A 221 -3.64 -8.79 14.10
C ASN A 221 -2.23 -9.01 13.51
N VAL A 222 -1.18 -8.99 14.33
CA VAL A 222 0.16 -9.44 13.91
C VAL A 222 0.32 -10.93 14.26
N LYS A 223 -0.57 -11.78 13.73
CA LYS A 223 -0.25 -13.20 13.54
C LYS A 223 0.36 -13.32 12.15
N VAL A 224 1.69 -13.25 12.14
CA VAL A 224 2.54 -13.63 11.01
C VAL A 224 2.12 -15.03 10.55
N ALA A 225 1.69 -15.13 9.30
CA ALA A 225 1.61 -16.37 8.54
C ALA A 225 2.63 -16.26 7.40
#